data_AF-A0A1I4RFD3-F1
#
_entry.id   AF-A0A1I4RFD3-F1
#
_cell.length_a   1.000
_cell.length_b   1.000
_cell.length_c   1.000
_cell.angle_alpha   90.00
_cell.angle_beta   90.00
_cell.angle_gamma   90.00
#
_symmetry.space_group_name_H-M   'P 1'
#
loop_
_entity.id
_entity.type
_entity.pdbx_description
1 polymer ?
#
loop_
_entity_poly.entity_id
_entity_poly.type
_entity_poly.pdbx_seq_one_letter_code
_entity_poly.pdbx_strand_id
1 'polypeptide(L)'
;MNHQNSNIYCKHNHIFGRVPVISCPANTERKCGFQDVISLFDAYNALNSDLVNEIADHRNSYLVIENAKLEEEDLLNMKKMGIIQVPVGGKVTWLIKEINDSFVKNELDNLEHKIYDMMDQVNFNENWASNTSSLALRNKLLNLENRVAIREAMMEKVIKGRLQNFFTYLQKKEGVHYDYRDIAVKFTRNLPTDLVGLADVIVKLKDIVSHESLLALLPFVENPKLEHNKFHADKQRFMEWTEI
;
A
#
# COMPACT_ATOMS: atom_id res chain seq x y z
N MET A 1 25.51 -37.20 5.74
CA MET A 1 24.26 -37.78 6.24
C MET A 1 23.31 -37.94 5.06
N ASN A 2 23.12 -39.19 4.62
CA ASN A 2 22.30 -39.53 3.46
C ASN A 2 20.83 -39.40 3.84
N HIS A 3 20.12 -38.40 3.29
CA HIS A 3 18.67 -38.34 3.39
C HIS A 3 18.10 -39.54 2.63
N GLN A 4 17.51 -40.46 3.41
CA GLN A 4 16.85 -41.66 2.94
C GLN A 4 15.75 -41.31 1.94
N ASN A 5 15.76 -42.03 0.82
CA ASN A 5 14.71 -42.06 -0.19
C ASN A 5 13.34 -42.21 0.48
N SER A 6 12.50 -41.19 0.35
CA SER A 6 11.07 -41.32 0.57
C SER A 6 10.54 -42.37 -0.41
N ASN A 7 10.07 -43.50 0.12
CA ASN A 7 9.50 -44.59 -0.67
C ASN A 7 8.28 -44.09 -1.45
N ILE A 8 8.42 -43.97 -2.77
CA ILE A 8 7.31 -43.67 -3.68
C ILE A 8 6.55 -44.98 -3.90
N TYR A 9 5.40 -45.13 -3.24
CA TYR A 9 4.60 -46.36 -3.25
C TYR A 9 3.88 -46.63 -4.59
N CYS A 10 3.62 -45.60 -5.39
CA CYS A 10 2.96 -45.74 -6.70
C CYS A 10 3.19 -44.50 -7.58
N LYS A 11 3.41 -44.72 -8.88
CA LYS A 11 3.43 -43.67 -9.91
C LYS A 11 2.19 -43.82 -10.79
N HIS A 12 1.33 -42.81 -10.77
CA HIS A 12 0.18 -42.70 -11.65
C HIS A 12 0.35 -41.51 -12.60
N ASN A 13 0.10 -41.72 -13.89
CA ASN A 13 0.11 -40.64 -14.87
C ASN A 13 -1.01 -39.66 -14.55
N HIS A 14 -0.65 -38.39 -14.40
CA HIS A 14 -1.64 -37.37 -14.12
C HIS A 14 -2.28 -36.86 -15.42
N ILE A 15 -3.47 -36.27 -15.30
CA ILE A 15 -4.33 -35.88 -16.42
C ILE A 15 -3.79 -34.75 -17.31
N PHE A 16 -2.94 -33.84 -16.82
CA PHE A 16 -2.57 -32.63 -17.55
C PHE A 16 -1.35 -32.76 -18.48
N GLY A 17 -0.67 -33.92 -18.52
CA GLY A 17 0.57 -34.13 -19.31
C GLY A 17 1.78 -33.21 -18.99
N ARG A 18 1.64 -32.20 -18.12
CA ARG A 18 2.65 -31.24 -17.65
C ARG A 18 2.40 -30.88 -16.18
N VAL A 19 3.35 -30.29 -15.47
CA VAL A 19 3.14 -29.84 -14.08
C VAL A 19 1.99 -28.80 -14.01
N PRO A 20 0.92 -29.04 -13.24
CA PRO A 20 -0.27 -28.17 -13.20
C PRO A 20 -0.14 -27.04 -12.17
N VAL A 21 1.00 -26.95 -11.49
CA VAL A 21 1.30 -25.89 -10.52
C VAL A 21 1.80 -24.66 -11.25
N ILE A 22 1.15 -23.53 -11.00
CA ILE A 22 1.52 -22.24 -11.59
C ILE A 22 1.98 -21.32 -10.47
N SER A 23 3.22 -20.84 -10.57
CA SER A 23 3.77 -19.87 -9.63
C SER A 23 3.38 -18.46 -10.07
N CYS A 24 2.89 -17.65 -9.12
CA CYS A 24 2.69 -16.22 -9.29
C CYS A 24 3.82 -15.49 -8.55
N PRO A 25 4.93 -15.15 -9.21
CA PRO A 25 5.98 -14.37 -8.57
C PRO A 25 5.49 -12.93 -8.33
N ALA A 26 5.93 -12.32 -7.23
CA ALA A 26 5.60 -10.93 -6.91
C ALA A 26 6.29 -9.91 -7.84
N ASN A 27 7.47 -10.26 -8.33
CA ASN A 27 8.28 -9.51 -9.30
C ASN A 27 9.23 -10.47 -10.05
N THR A 28 9.97 -9.96 -11.03
CA THR A 28 10.93 -10.75 -11.83
C THR A 28 12.01 -11.41 -10.97
N GLU A 29 12.41 -10.76 -9.87
CA GLU A 29 13.43 -11.24 -8.94
C GLU A 29 12.90 -12.21 -7.87
N ARG A 30 11.58 -12.46 -7.84
CA ARG A 30 10.88 -13.24 -6.81
C ARG A 30 11.13 -12.75 -5.37
N LYS A 31 11.40 -11.46 -5.20
CA LYS A 31 11.55 -10.82 -3.90
C LYS A 31 10.20 -10.31 -3.39
N CYS A 32 10.07 -10.24 -2.07
CA CYS A 32 8.95 -9.55 -1.44
C CYS A 32 9.00 -8.05 -1.79
N GLY A 33 7.83 -7.43 -1.99
CA GLY A 33 7.74 -5.99 -2.30
C GLY A 33 8.24 -5.06 -1.21
N PHE A 34 8.42 -5.57 0.02
CA PHE A 34 8.94 -4.82 1.16
C PHE A 34 10.41 -5.09 1.45
N GLN A 35 11.03 -6.06 0.76
CA GLN A 35 12.37 -6.54 1.11
C GLN A 35 13.41 -5.42 1.14
N ASP A 36 13.30 -4.47 0.22
CA ASP A 36 14.27 -3.39 0.05
C ASP A 36 14.07 -2.25 1.06
N VAL A 37 12.94 -2.20 1.78
CA VAL A 37 12.61 -1.14 2.75
C VAL A 37 12.61 -1.60 4.20
N ILE A 38 12.79 -2.90 4.48
CA ILE A 38 12.83 -3.44 5.86
C ILE A 38 13.85 -2.70 6.70
N SER A 39 15.04 -2.43 6.16
CA SER A 39 16.10 -1.70 6.88
C SER A 39 15.69 -0.28 7.29
N LEU A 40 14.88 0.39 6.48
CA LEU A 40 14.35 1.72 6.81
C LEU A 40 13.30 1.65 7.92
N PHE A 41 12.40 0.66 7.86
CA PHE A 41 11.43 0.42 8.94
C PHE A 41 12.12 0.07 10.25
N ASP A 42 13.14 -0.79 10.22
CA ASP A 42 13.91 -1.17 11.40
C ASP A 42 14.62 0.04 12.01
N ALA A 43 15.24 0.89 11.17
CA ALA A 43 15.87 2.12 11.63
C ALA A 43 14.85 3.10 12.25
N TYR A 44 13.70 3.29 11.61
CA TYR A 44 12.63 4.15 12.11
C TYR A 44 12.08 3.67 13.46
N ASN A 45 11.84 2.37 13.59
CA ASN A 45 11.34 1.77 14.83
C ASN A 45 12.37 1.81 15.96
N ALA A 46 13.64 1.55 15.65
CA ALA A 46 14.73 1.63 16.62
C ALA A 46 14.88 3.06 17.14
N LEU A 47 14.89 4.06 16.26
CA LEU A 47 15.03 5.46 16.64
C LEU A 47 13.84 5.92 17.50
N ASN A 48 12.60 5.56 17.15
CA ASN A 48 11.44 5.84 18.00
C ASN A 48 11.52 5.15 19.37
N SER A 49 12.00 3.89 19.41
CA SER A 49 12.16 3.16 20.67
C SER A 49 13.21 3.82 21.57
N ASP A 50 14.34 4.23 20.99
CA ASP A 50 15.40 4.92 21.70
C ASP A 50 14.93 6.27 22.25
N LEU A 51 14.13 7.03 21.50
CA LEU A 51 13.55 8.28 21.98
C LEU A 51 12.61 8.08 23.17
N VAL A 52 11.76 7.05 23.12
CA VAL A 52 10.87 6.72 24.24
C VAL A 52 11.68 6.35 25.48
N ASN A 53 12.77 5.59 25.31
CA ASN A 53 13.68 5.24 26.40
C ASN A 53 14.36 6.48 26.98
N GLU A 54 14.90 7.37 26.15
CA GLU A 54 15.56 8.60 26.60
C GLU A 54 14.60 9.53 27.37
N ILE A 55 13.34 9.63 26.94
CA ILE A 55 12.31 10.39 27.67
C ILE A 55 12.00 9.75 29.02
N ALA A 56 11.93 8.41 29.09
CA ALA A 56 11.72 7.70 30.35
C ALA A 56 12.91 7.85 31.31
N ASP A 57 14.13 7.77 30.78
CA ASP A 57 15.38 7.90 31.54
C ASP A 57 15.63 9.32 32.04
N HIS A 58 15.00 10.34 31.44
CA HIS A 58 15.01 11.70 31.97
C HIS A 58 14.59 11.75 33.46
N ARG A 59 13.69 10.85 33.89
CA ARG A 59 13.27 10.72 35.28
C ARG A 59 14.41 10.30 36.23
N ASN A 60 15.42 9.58 35.71
CA ASN A 60 16.56 9.06 36.47
C ASN A 60 17.80 9.98 36.37
N SER A 61 17.64 11.23 35.96
CA SER A 61 18.75 12.17 35.83
C SER A 61 19.50 12.39 37.15
N TYR A 62 20.82 12.59 37.07
CA TYR A 62 21.65 12.85 38.24
C TYR A 62 21.59 14.32 38.62
N LEU A 63 21.46 14.61 39.91
CA LEU A 63 21.57 15.97 40.41
C LEU A 63 23.05 16.34 40.57
N VAL A 64 23.52 17.33 39.83
CA VAL A 64 24.87 17.87 39.94
C VAL A 64 24.82 19.15 40.76
N ILE A 65 25.65 19.19 41.80
CA ILE A 65 25.80 20.34 42.70
C ILE A 65 27.25 20.81 42.61
N GLU A 66 27.45 21.98 42.03
CA GLU A 66 28.76 22.60 41.86
C GLU A 66 29.05 23.59 42.99
N ASN A 67 30.33 23.69 43.38
CA ASN A 67 30.80 24.62 44.42
C ASN A 67 30.09 24.50 45.78
N ALA A 68 29.61 23.30 46.13
CA ALA A 68 29.11 22.98 47.46
C ALA A 68 29.81 21.75 48.02
N LYS A 69 30.13 21.77 49.33
CA LYS A 69 30.45 20.56 50.09
C LYS A 69 29.16 20.11 50.77
N LEU A 70 28.81 18.84 50.57
CA LEU A 70 27.62 18.22 51.16
C LEU A 70 28.06 17.05 52.01
N GLU A 71 27.61 17.02 53.25
CA GLU A 71 27.75 15.85 54.14
C GLU A 71 26.46 15.01 54.10
N GLU A 72 26.52 13.78 54.61
CA GLU A 72 25.39 12.83 54.52
C GLU A 72 24.13 13.31 55.26
N GLU A 73 24.29 14.05 56.37
CA GLU A 73 23.18 14.67 57.11
C GLU A 73 22.46 15.76 56.31
N ASP A 74 23.20 16.54 55.51
CA ASP A 74 22.62 17.61 54.69
C ASP A 74 21.70 17.04 53.60
N LEU A 75 22.09 15.94 52.98
CA LEU A 75 21.28 15.22 51.98
C LEU A 75 19.96 14.71 52.59
N LEU A 76 20.01 14.20 53.83
CA LEU A 76 18.82 13.70 54.52
C LEU A 76 17.86 14.85 54.88
N ASN A 77 18.42 15.99 55.30
CA ASN A 77 17.64 17.19 55.61
C ASN A 77 17.02 17.80 54.36
N MET A 78 17.75 17.87 53.24
CA MET A 78 17.22 18.31 51.94
C MET A 78 16.03 17.44 51.50
N LYS A 79 16.13 16.11 51.66
CA LYS A 79 15.05 15.19 51.33
C LYS A 79 13.80 15.38 52.23
N LYS A 80 13.99 15.65 53.52
CA LYS A 80 12.88 15.88 54.47
C LYS A 80 12.19 17.23 54.25
N MET A 81 12.97 18.27 53.97
CA MET A 81 12.47 19.64 53.79
C MET A 81 11.95 19.90 52.38
N GLY A 82 12.41 19.13 51.38
CA GLY A 82 12.06 19.31 49.97
C GLY A 82 12.71 20.52 49.31
N ILE A 83 13.76 21.08 49.93
CA ILE A 83 14.45 22.29 49.46
C ILE A 83 15.95 22.00 49.40
N ILE A 84 16.61 22.47 48.34
CA ILE A 84 18.07 22.38 48.17
C ILE A 84 18.66 23.77 48.42
N GLN A 85 19.53 23.87 49.43
CA GLN A 85 20.23 25.10 49.77
C GLN A 85 21.71 24.96 49.39
N VAL A 86 22.23 25.93 48.63
CA VAL A 86 23.63 25.97 48.20
C VAL A 86 24.28 27.29 48.60
N PRO A 87 25.60 27.32 48.86
CA PRO A 87 26.33 28.54 49.20
C PRO A 87 26.35 29.55 48.04
N VAL A 88 26.75 30.79 48.32
CA VAL A 88 26.89 31.85 47.29
C VAL A 88 27.88 31.39 46.20
N GLY A 89 27.41 31.32 44.95
CA GLY A 89 28.19 30.79 43.82
C GLY A 89 28.02 29.28 43.58
N GLY A 90 27.23 28.59 44.40
CA GLY A 90 26.81 27.22 44.20
C GLY A 90 25.71 27.10 43.14
N LYS A 91 25.77 26.06 42.32
CA LYS A 91 24.81 25.81 41.25
C LYS A 91 24.26 24.40 41.37
N VAL A 92 22.95 24.25 41.22
CA VAL A 92 22.26 22.97 41.21
C VAL A 92 21.64 22.78 39.83
N THR A 93 22.02 21.72 39.14
CA THR A 93 21.50 21.39 37.81
C THR A 93 21.32 19.89 37.66
N TRP A 94 20.29 19.49 36.95
CA TRP A 94 20.16 18.10 36.52
C TRP A 94 21.12 17.85 35.37
N LEU A 95 21.96 16.83 35.50
CA LEU A 95 22.77 16.32 34.42
C LEU A 95 21.88 15.47 33.53
N ILE A 96 21.41 16.10 32.46
CA ILE A 96 20.58 15.50 31.42
C ILE A 96 21.34 15.48 30.11
N LYS A 97 21.12 14.44 29.31
CA LYS A 97 21.59 14.42 27.93
C LYS A 97 20.77 15.44 27.15
N GLU A 98 21.45 16.37 26.48
CA GLU A 98 20.77 17.36 25.63
C GLU A 98 20.37 16.70 24.32
N ILE A 99 19.06 16.58 24.08
CA ILE A 99 18.49 15.99 22.87
C ILE A 99 18.09 17.14 21.95
N ASN A 100 18.64 17.14 20.73
CA ASN A 100 18.23 18.07 19.69
C ASN A 100 16.96 17.55 18.99
N ASP A 101 15.80 18.00 19.45
CA ASP A 101 14.49 17.65 18.91
C ASP A 101 14.40 17.86 17.38
N SER A 102 14.93 18.98 16.88
CA SER A 102 14.94 19.29 15.44
C SER A 102 15.74 18.27 14.63
N PHE A 103 16.90 17.84 15.12
CA PHE A 103 17.70 16.82 14.44
C PHE A 103 16.97 15.48 14.36
N VAL A 104 16.39 15.05 15.49
CA VAL A 104 15.64 13.80 15.60
C VAL A 104 14.43 13.80 14.67
N LYS A 105 13.62 14.88 14.73
CA LYS A 105 12.45 15.03 13.89
C LYS A 105 12.80 15.01 12.40
N ASN A 106 13.85 15.75 12.01
CA ASN A 106 14.29 15.77 10.61
C ASN A 106 14.71 14.39 10.11
N GLU A 107 15.35 13.56 10.96
CA GLU A 107 15.74 12.21 10.55
C GLU A 107 14.55 11.25 10.50
N LEU A 108 13.58 11.36 11.41
CA LEU A 108 12.31 10.61 11.33
C LEU A 108 11.54 10.95 10.04
N ASP A 109 11.39 12.24 9.75
CA ASP A 109 10.71 12.72 8.54
C ASP A 109 11.46 12.23 7.28
N ASN A 110 12.80 12.29 7.28
CA ASN A 110 13.64 11.78 6.18
C ASN A 110 13.47 10.27 5.96
N LEU A 111 13.43 9.47 7.03
CA LEU A 111 13.18 8.04 6.94
C LEU A 111 11.77 7.75 6.42
N GLU A 112 10.76 8.46 6.91
CA GLU A 112 9.38 8.34 6.42
C GLU A 112 9.28 8.65 4.92
N HIS A 113 9.85 9.77 4.47
CA HIS A 113 9.87 10.16 3.06
C HIS A 113 10.56 9.11 2.19
N LYS A 114 11.74 8.60 2.60
CA LYS A 114 12.44 7.53 1.89
C LYS A 114 11.61 6.25 1.80
N ILE A 115 10.86 5.90 2.85
CA ILE A 115 9.97 4.75 2.83
C ILE A 115 8.87 4.95 1.79
N TYR A 116 8.21 6.11 1.75
CA TYR A 116 7.18 6.39 0.74
C TYR A 116 7.75 6.36 -0.69
N ASP A 117 8.92 6.96 -0.90
CA ASP A 117 9.58 7.02 -2.20
C ASP A 117 9.97 5.62 -2.69
N MET A 118 10.67 4.82 -1.86
CA MET A 118 11.05 3.45 -2.23
C MET A 118 9.84 2.53 -2.39
N MET A 119 8.76 2.79 -1.64
CA MET A 119 7.53 2.05 -1.75
C MET A 119 6.61 2.58 -2.84
N ASP A 120 7.00 3.57 -3.67
CA ASP A 120 6.14 4.28 -4.64
C ASP A 120 4.70 4.45 -4.14
N GLN A 121 4.54 4.77 -2.86
CA GLN A 121 3.24 5.03 -2.24
C GLN A 121 3.05 6.53 -2.16
N VAL A 122 1.80 6.97 -2.28
CA VAL A 122 1.46 8.37 -2.08
C VAL A 122 1.14 8.60 -0.61
N ASN A 123 1.82 9.57 0.01
CA ASN A 123 1.48 10.01 1.35
C ASN A 123 0.25 10.94 1.31
N PHE A 124 -0.88 10.48 1.86
CA PHE A 124 -2.11 11.28 1.93
C PHE A 124 -2.14 12.31 3.04
N ASN A 125 -1.22 12.24 3.99
CA ASN A 125 -1.15 13.17 5.12
C ASN A 125 -0.25 14.39 4.84
N GLU A 126 0.49 14.41 3.73
CA GLU A 126 1.25 15.60 3.33
C GLU A 126 0.33 16.78 3.04
N ASN A 127 0.78 18.02 3.28
CA ASN A 127 -0.01 19.21 2.95
C ASN A 127 -0.20 19.34 1.43
N TRP A 128 -1.39 18.96 0.96
CA TRP A 128 -1.79 19.08 -0.44
C TRP A 128 -2.04 20.55 -0.76
N ALA A 129 -1.70 20.96 -1.98
CA ALA A 129 -2.21 22.22 -2.51
C ALA A 129 -3.75 22.16 -2.51
N SER A 130 -4.41 23.16 -1.93
CA SER A 130 -5.87 23.22 -1.72
C SER A 130 -6.69 23.00 -3.01
N ASN A 131 -6.09 23.22 -4.18
CA ASN A 131 -6.71 23.06 -5.50
C ASN A 131 -6.08 21.95 -6.35
N THR A 132 -5.74 20.80 -5.73
CA THR A 132 -5.15 19.69 -6.49
C THR A 132 -6.19 19.11 -7.45
N SER A 133 -6.00 19.34 -8.74
CA SER A 133 -6.89 18.79 -9.77
C SER A 133 -6.82 17.26 -9.82
N SER A 134 -7.87 16.61 -10.31
CA SER A 134 -7.93 15.16 -10.52
C SER A 134 -6.74 14.62 -11.34
N LEU A 135 -6.22 15.45 -12.26
CA LEU A 135 -5.02 15.13 -13.05
C LEU A 135 -3.74 15.16 -12.20
N ALA A 136 -3.60 16.12 -11.29
CA ALA A 136 -2.46 16.20 -10.38
C ALA A 136 -2.43 15.02 -9.39
N LEU A 137 -3.60 14.57 -8.91
CA LEU A 137 -3.71 13.35 -8.10
C LEU A 137 -3.23 12.11 -8.86
N ARG A 138 -3.66 11.96 -10.13
CA ARG A 138 -3.26 10.85 -11.00
C ARG A 138 -1.77 10.87 -11.31
N ASN A 139 -1.18 12.05 -11.54
CA ASN A 139 0.26 12.18 -11.77
C ASN A 139 1.08 11.73 -10.55
N LYS A 140 0.61 12.00 -9.31
CA LYS A 140 1.27 11.49 -8.10
C LYS A 140 1.16 9.97 -7.97
N LEU A 141 0.06 9.38 -8.40
CA LEU A 141 -0.14 7.92 -8.40
C LEU A 141 0.57 7.19 -9.54
N LEU A 142 1.26 7.90 -10.45
CA LEU A 142 1.84 7.32 -11.66
C LEU A 142 2.82 6.16 -11.36
N ASN A 143 3.71 6.33 -10.38
CA ASN A 143 4.67 5.29 -10.03
C ASN A 143 3.98 4.07 -9.42
N LEU A 144 2.97 4.29 -8.58
CA LEU A 144 2.14 3.21 -8.02
C LEU A 144 1.45 2.45 -9.16
N GLU A 145 0.81 3.15 -10.08
CA GLU A 145 0.11 2.57 -11.23
C GLU A 145 1.03 1.74 -12.12
N ASN A 146 2.24 2.23 -12.41
CA ASN A 146 3.23 1.49 -13.19
C ASN A 146 3.57 0.14 -12.56
N ARG A 147 3.75 0.09 -11.24
CA ARG A 147 3.99 -1.18 -10.55
C ARG A 147 2.78 -2.09 -10.51
N VAL A 148 1.59 -1.53 -10.31
CA VAL A 148 0.38 -2.35 -10.31
C VAL A 148 0.16 -2.95 -11.69
N ALA A 149 0.41 -2.19 -12.78
CA ALA A 149 0.35 -2.71 -14.15
C ALA A 149 1.30 -3.90 -14.38
N ILE A 150 2.53 -3.84 -13.83
CA ILE A 150 3.47 -4.98 -13.89
C ILE A 150 2.89 -6.20 -13.15
N ARG A 151 2.32 -6.01 -11.97
CA ARG A 151 1.70 -7.10 -11.18
C ARG A 151 0.46 -7.67 -11.86
N GLU A 152 -0.35 -6.84 -12.49
CA GLU A 152 -1.50 -7.27 -13.28
C GLU A 152 -1.09 -8.11 -14.48
N ALA A 153 -0.05 -7.72 -15.20
CA ALA A 153 0.47 -8.52 -16.32
C ALA A 153 0.96 -9.89 -15.85
N MET A 154 1.63 -9.95 -14.69
CA MET A 154 2.04 -11.23 -14.07
C MET A 154 0.81 -12.06 -13.64
N MET A 155 -0.18 -11.42 -13.02
CA MET A 155 -1.41 -12.06 -12.58
C MET A 155 -2.25 -12.58 -13.75
N GLU A 156 -2.35 -11.82 -14.84
CA GLU A 156 -3.05 -12.23 -16.07
C GLU A 156 -2.43 -13.50 -16.64
N LYS A 157 -1.09 -13.56 -16.71
CA LYS A 157 -0.37 -14.77 -17.15
C LYS A 157 -0.71 -15.98 -16.28
N VAL A 158 -0.81 -15.79 -14.97
CA VAL A 158 -1.19 -16.85 -14.02
C VAL A 158 -2.64 -17.28 -14.22
N ILE A 159 -3.56 -16.33 -14.35
CA ILE A 159 -4.99 -16.61 -14.61
C ILE A 159 -5.15 -17.38 -15.92
N LYS A 160 -4.50 -16.96 -17.01
CA LYS A 160 -4.51 -17.66 -18.30
C LYS A 160 -3.93 -19.07 -18.19
N GLY A 161 -2.85 -19.26 -17.43
CA GLY A 161 -2.32 -20.60 -17.15
C GLY A 161 -3.33 -21.47 -16.39
N ARG A 162 -4.02 -20.91 -15.40
CA ARG A 162 -5.05 -21.62 -14.62
C ARG A 162 -6.24 -21.99 -15.49
N LEU A 163 -6.69 -21.09 -16.37
CA LEU A 163 -7.72 -21.36 -17.36
C LEU A 163 -7.32 -22.49 -18.30
N GLN A 164 -6.07 -22.51 -18.77
CA GLN A 164 -5.58 -23.61 -19.60
C GLN A 164 -5.63 -24.96 -18.88
N ASN A 165 -5.27 -25.01 -17.59
CA ASN A 165 -5.40 -26.23 -16.79
C ASN A 165 -6.87 -26.62 -16.62
N PHE A 166 -7.74 -25.65 -16.31
CA PHE A 166 -9.18 -25.87 -16.16
C PHE A 166 -9.81 -26.42 -17.46
N PHE A 167 -9.43 -25.89 -18.62
CA PHE A 167 -9.92 -26.35 -19.92
C PHE A 167 -9.40 -27.72 -20.30
N THR A 168 -8.16 -28.05 -19.92
CA THR A 168 -7.63 -29.42 -20.06
C THR A 168 -8.45 -30.41 -19.23
N TYR A 169 -8.86 -30.02 -18.02
CA TYR A 169 -9.76 -30.83 -17.19
C TYR A 169 -11.15 -30.99 -17.81
N LEU A 170 -11.77 -29.90 -18.28
CA LEU A 170 -13.07 -29.94 -18.95
C LEU A 170 -13.06 -30.82 -20.20
N GLN A 171 -12.01 -30.72 -21.02
CA GLN A 171 -11.86 -31.57 -22.20
C GLN A 171 -11.80 -33.06 -21.83
N LYS A 172 -11.13 -33.43 -20.73
CA LYS A 172 -11.04 -34.82 -20.28
C LYS A 172 -12.35 -35.33 -19.67
N LYS A 173 -13.11 -34.46 -19.02
CA LYS A 173 -14.34 -34.83 -18.31
C LYS A 173 -15.59 -34.81 -19.20
N GLU A 174 -15.74 -33.76 -20.01
CA GLU A 174 -16.96 -33.46 -20.77
C GLU A 174 -16.75 -33.52 -22.29
N GLY A 175 -15.51 -33.66 -22.76
CA GLY A 175 -15.19 -33.71 -24.20
C GLY A 175 -15.26 -32.35 -24.90
N VAL A 176 -15.57 -31.28 -24.19
CA VAL A 176 -15.69 -29.92 -24.75
C VAL A 176 -14.32 -29.23 -24.79
N HIS A 177 -14.02 -28.57 -25.90
CA HIS A 177 -12.79 -27.80 -26.09
C HIS A 177 -13.07 -26.30 -25.98
N TYR A 178 -12.31 -25.63 -25.12
CA TYR A 178 -12.31 -24.18 -24.97
C TYR A 178 -10.88 -23.65 -25.15
N ASP A 179 -10.74 -22.50 -25.83
CA ASP A 179 -9.46 -21.79 -25.91
C ASP A 179 -9.40 -20.71 -24.80
N TYR A 180 -8.33 -20.75 -24.00
CA TYR A 180 -8.09 -19.76 -22.94
C TYR A 180 -7.78 -18.36 -23.51
N ARG A 181 -7.45 -18.26 -24.80
CA ARG A 181 -7.19 -17.00 -25.51
C ARG A 181 -8.46 -16.19 -25.78
N ASP A 182 -9.61 -16.85 -25.79
CA ASP A 182 -10.90 -16.20 -26.01
C ASP A 182 -11.39 -15.44 -24.75
N ILE A 183 -10.73 -15.65 -23.60
CA ILE A 183 -11.05 -14.99 -22.35
C ILE A 183 -10.17 -13.76 -22.15
N ALA A 184 -10.79 -12.59 -22.15
CA ALA A 184 -10.18 -11.34 -21.72
C ALA A 184 -10.28 -11.19 -20.19
N VAL A 185 -9.14 -10.95 -19.53
CA VAL A 185 -9.08 -10.63 -18.11
C VAL A 185 -9.09 -9.12 -17.96
N LYS A 186 -10.09 -8.56 -17.25
CA LYS A 186 -10.19 -7.13 -16.95
C LYS A 186 -9.96 -6.91 -15.47
N PHE A 187 -9.04 -6.02 -15.13
CA PHE A 187 -8.84 -5.54 -13.77
C PHE A 187 -9.47 -4.15 -13.62
N THR A 188 -10.19 -3.95 -12.52
CA THR A 188 -10.87 -2.67 -12.24
C THR A 188 -10.18 -1.96 -11.10
N ARG A 189 -9.75 -0.72 -11.34
CA ARG A 189 -9.14 0.16 -10.35
C ARG A 189 -10.21 0.82 -9.48
N ASN A 190 -9.97 0.85 -8.17
CA ASN A 190 -10.78 1.65 -7.24
C ASN A 190 -10.09 3.01 -7.03
N LEU A 191 -10.18 3.89 -8.04
CA LEU A 191 -9.64 5.25 -7.96
C LEU A 191 -10.78 6.28 -7.97
N PRO A 192 -10.60 7.44 -7.32
CA PRO A 192 -11.51 8.56 -7.47
C PRO A 192 -11.65 8.95 -8.95
N THR A 193 -12.90 9.03 -9.43
CA THR A 193 -13.22 9.42 -10.80
C THR A 193 -14.04 10.70 -10.80
N ASP A 194 -13.64 11.65 -11.65
CA ASP A 194 -14.42 12.86 -11.90
C ASP A 194 -15.53 12.55 -12.92
N LEU A 195 -16.73 12.28 -12.41
CA LEU A 195 -17.89 11.98 -13.25
C LEU A 195 -18.37 13.19 -14.05
N VAL A 196 -18.15 14.41 -13.56
CA VAL A 196 -18.55 15.65 -14.26
C VAL A 196 -17.64 15.85 -15.47
N GLY A 197 -16.32 15.71 -15.29
CA GLY A 197 -15.35 15.73 -16.37
C GLY A 197 -15.62 14.63 -17.42
N LEU A 198 -15.94 13.40 -16.97
CA LEU A 198 -16.30 12.31 -17.88
C LEU A 198 -17.58 12.60 -18.66
N ALA A 199 -18.61 13.18 -18.03
CA ALA A 199 -19.84 13.56 -18.71
C ALA A 199 -19.61 14.59 -19.82
N ASP A 200 -18.78 15.62 -19.56
CA ASP A 200 -18.41 16.62 -20.58
C ASP A 200 -17.65 16.00 -21.75
N VAL A 201 -16.73 15.06 -21.48
CA VAL A 201 -16.04 14.29 -22.52
C VAL A 201 -17.03 13.46 -23.35
N ILE A 202 -17.98 12.78 -22.70
CA ILE A 202 -18.99 11.97 -23.39
C ILE A 202 -19.86 12.84 -24.30
N VAL A 203 -20.29 14.02 -23.85
CA VAL A 203 -21.07 14.96 -24.68
C VAL A 203 -20.28 15.39 -25.92
N LYS A 204 -18.99 15.69 -25.77
CA LYS A 204 -18.11 16.10 -26.88
C LYS A 204 -17.84 14.98 -27.88
N LEU A 205 -17.85 13.72 -27.44
CA LEU A 205 -17.54 12.56 -28.27
C LEU A 205 -18.78 11.82 -28.80
N LYS A 206 -19.99 12.25 -28.40
CA LYS A 206 -21.27 11.58 -28.71
C LYS A 206 -21.49 11.30 -30.20
N ASP A 207 -21.11 12.24 -31.05
CA ASP A 207 -21.35 12.15 -32.50
C ASP A 207 -20.13 11.58 -33.26
N ILE A 208 -19.02 11.34 -32.57
CA ILE A 208 -17.76 10.87 -33.16
C ILE A 208 -17.56 9.37 -32.91
N VAL A 209 -18.02 8.88 -31.75
CA VAL A 209 -17.75 7.51 -31.28
C VAL A 209 -19.07 6.77 -31.04
N SER A 210 -19.05 5.44 -31.19
CA SER A 210 -20.22 4.60 -30.91
C SER A 210 -20.72 4.78 -29.47
N HIS A 211 -22.03 4.68 -29.29
CA HIS A 211 -22.66 4.78 -27.96
C HIS A 211 -22.18 3.68 -27.02
N GLU A 212 -21.89 2.48 -27.52
CA GLU A 212 -21.33 1.38 -26.73
C GLU A 212 -19.94 1.74 -26.17
N SER A 213 -19.07 2.35 -26.99
CA SER A 213 -17.74 2.79 -26.56
C SER A 213 -17.83 3.90 -25.50
N LEU A 214 -18.79 4.81 -25.61
CA LEU A 214 -18.98 5.89 -24.64
C LEU A 214 -19.47 5.36 -23.30
N LEU A 215 -20.40 4.39 -23.32
CA LEU A 215 -20.85 3.69 -22.11
C LEU A 215 -19.71 2.90 -21.46
N ALA A 216 -18.76 2.39 -22.25
CA ALA A 216 -17.57 1.71 -21.72
C ALA A 216 -16.60 2.61 -20.94
N LEU A 217 -16.69 3.94 -21.10
CA LEU A 217 -15.91 4.91 -20.32
C LEU A 217 -16.45 5.10 -18.90
N LEU A 218 -17.71 4.75 -18.66
CA LEU A 218 -18.35 4.92 -17.35
C LEU A 218 -17.91 3.78 -16.42
N PRO A 219 -17.30 4.09 -15.26
CA PRO A 219 -16.70 3.08 -14.39
C PRO A 219 -17.72 2.14 -13.74
N PHE A 220 -18.98 2.58 -13.62
CA PHE A 220 -20.08 1.82 -13.03
C PHE A 220 -20.84 0.96 -14.04
N VAL A 221 -20.55 1.06 -15.34
CA VAL A 221 -21.22 0.26 -16.39
C VAL A 221 -20.39 -0.99 -16.65
N GLU A 222 -20.87 -2.12 -16.13
CA GLU A 222 -20.16 -3.41 -16.29
C GLU A 222 -20.26 -3.97 -17.72
N ASN A 223 -21.44 -3.90 -18.33
CA ASN A 223 -21.70 -4.41 -19.68
C ASN A 223 -22.35 -3.33 -20.56
N PRO A 224 -21.54 -2.61 -21.38
CA PRO A 224 -22.02 -1.53 -22.23
C PRO A 224 -23.11 -1.95 -23.22
N LYS A 225 -23.06 -3.19 -23.75
CA LYS A 225 -24.08 -3.71 -24.68
C LYS A 225 -25.42 -3.90 -24.01
N LEU A 226 -25.41 -4.49 -22.82
CA LEU A 226 -26.62 -4.72 -22.04
C LEU A 226 -27.26 -3.40 -21.64
N GLU A 227 -26.45 -2.42 -21.24
CA GLU A 227 -26.94 -1.08 -20.90
C GLU A 227 -27.49 -0.33 -22.11
N HIS A 228 -26.82 -0.44 -23.27
CA HIS A 228 -27.32 0.14 -24.50
C HIS A 228 -28.68 -0.44 -24.92
N ASN A 229 -28.85 -1.76 -24.79
CA ASN A 229 -30.12 -2.43 -25.09
C ASN A 229 -31.24 -2.01 -24.14
N LYS A 230 -30.96 -1.87 -22.83
CA LYS A 230 -31.91 -1.36 -21.85
C LYS A 230 -32.39 0.04 -22.22
N PHE A 231 -31.47 0.94 -22.56
CA PHE A 231 -31.79 2.30 -22.97
C PHE A 231 -32.75 2.35 -24.17
N HIS A 232 -32.54 1.52 -25.19
CA HIS A 232 -33.43 1.44 -26.34
C HIS A 232 -34.80 0.85 -25.99
N ALA A 233 -34.84 -0.19 -25.16
CA ALA A 233 -36.09 -0.78 -24.69
C ALA A 233 -36.93 0.22 -23.88
N ASP A 234 -36.30 1.02 -23.02
CA ASP A 234 -36.98 2.07 -22.24
C ASP A 234 -37.49 3.20 -23.15
N LYS A 235 -36.73 3.57 -24.19
CA LYS A 235 -37.21 4.52 -25.21
C LYS A 235 -38.42 4.01 -25.98
N GLN A 236 -38.40 2.76 -26.42
CA GLN A 236 -39.53 2.15 -27.13
C GLN A 236 -40.78 2.14 -26.24
N ARG A 237 -40.65 1.70 -24.98
CA ARG A 237 -41.74 1.75 -23.99
C ARG A 237 -42.27 3.16 -23.76
N PHE A 238 -41.40 4.16 -23.72
CA PHE A 238 -41.81 5.54 -23.53
C PHE A 238 -42.61 6.06 -24.73
N MET A 239 -42.17 5.74 -25.96
CA MET A 239 -42.89 6.11 -27.18
C MET A 239 -44.29 5.45 -27.22
N GLU A 240 -44.38 4.16 -26.89
CA GLU A 240 -45.66 3.42 -26.78
C GLU A 240 -46.60 4.03 -25.73
N TRP A 241 -46.06 4.56 -24.62
CA TRP A 241 -46.85 5.24 -23.58
C TRP A 241 -47.37 6.62 -24.00
N THR A 242 -46.63 7.33 -24.87
CA THR A 242 -47.02 8.65 -25.36
C THR A 242 -47.98 8.61 -26.57
N GLU A 243 -48.14 7.45 -27.20
CA GLU A 243 -49.08 7.23 -28.31
C GLU A 243 -50.48 6.76 -27.86
N ILE A 244 -50.69 6.63 -26.54
CA ILE A 244 -51.98 6.35 -25.88
C ILE A 244 -52.50 7.63 -25.21
#